data_AF-J3NCQ4-F1
#
_entry.id   AF-J3NCQ4-F1
#
_cell.length_a   1.000
_cell.length_b   1.000
_cell.length_c   1.000
_cell.angle_alpha   90.00
_cell.angle_beta   90.00
_cell.angle_gamma   90.00
#
_symmetry.space_group_name_H-M   'P 1'
#
loop_
_entity.id
_entity.type
_entity.pdbx_description
1 polymer ?
#
loop_
_entity_poly.entity_id
_entity_poly.type
_entity_poly.pdbx_seq_one_letter_code
_entity_poly.pdbx_strand_id
1 'polypeptide(L)'
;MMTELLEVHNQMMSQRQQYSILVDRLRQLETEKVELERTVVHETKERETYGYANGRYSDFYSVLSGGSASESDPDTASQVADAETDEDEVMYFDTRDFLSVESLRSVSCRRRELLANGCNGLEHLDPAANAVKSTQYPSIKRRDKLPEPKEKESPVGLWSIIKENIGKDLSGVCLPVYFNEPLSSLQKCFEDLEYSYLVDHALQWGKQGDSLMRTLHVAAFAVSGYASTEGRQCKPFNPLLGETYEADYPDKGLRFFSEKVSHHPMVVACHCEGRGWKFWGDSNLKGKFWGRSIQLDPIGVLTLQFDDGETFQWSKVTTSIYNIIIGKIYCDHYGTMRIKGSGDYSCKLKFKEQSIIDRNPHQVHGFVQDNRTGQKVAMFIGKWDEAMYYVLGDPSTKPKGYDPMTDAVLLWERDKSLNQTRYNLSPFAISLNELTPHLSKKLPPTDSRLRPDQRHLENGEYEMANAEKLRLEQLQRQARKLQEKGWQPRWFRKDDDDSYRYIGGFWGAGKQGRRGTGMGFQTSSVSAAHHLGCHSYPSSLCSVVSTIPYIFTEKEKVCYRLYIHIEAMFICVPVYWIQRAEMYW
;
A
#
# COMPACT_ATOMS: atom_id res chain seq x y z
N MET A 1 16.72 41.62 49.13
CA MET A 1 15.35 41.50 49.68
C MET A 1 14.35 42.46 49.04
N MET A 2 14.35 43.78 49.30
CA MET A 2 13.31 44.66 48.73
C MET A 2 13.39 44.83 47.20
N THR A 3 14.59 44.81 46.62
CA THR A 3 14.81 44.90 45.16
C THR A 3 14.37 43.64 44.42
N GLU A 4 14.71 42.45 44.93
CA GLU A 4 14.29 41.16 44.36
C GLU A 4 12.77 40.98 44.43
N LEU A 5 12.14 41.46 45.50
CA LEU A 5 10.68 41.39 45.66
C LEU A 5 9.96 42.32 44.66
N LEU A 6 10.56 43.48 44.36
CA LEU A 6 10.06 44.41 43.34
C LEU A 6 10.17 43.83 41.93
N GLU A 7 11.27 43.11 41.67
CA GLU A 7 11.56 42.49 40.36
C GLU A 7 10.60 41.33 40.08
N VAL A 8 10.35 40.48 41.08
CA VAL A 8 9.34 39.41 41.00
C VAL A 8 7.92 39.98 40.86
N HIS A 9 7.60 41.07 41.56
CA HIS A 9 6.31 41.75 41.42
C HIS A 9 6.10 42.28 39.99
N ASN A 10 7.13 42.90 39.41
CA ASN A 10 7.07 43.41 38.04
C ASN A 10 6.94 42.27 36.99
N GLN A 11 7.64 41.15 37.19
CA GLN A 11 7.49 39.96 36.34
C GLN A 11 6.08 39.38 36.43
N MET A 12 5.52 39.27 37.64
CA MET A 12 4.16 38.78 37.83
C MET A 12 3.11 39.69 37.18
N MET A 13 3.30 41.01 37.26
CA MET A 13 2.41 41.98 36.62
C MET A 13 2.52 41.91 35.09
N SER A 14 3.73 41.74 34.54
CA SER A 14 3.94 41.53 33.10
C SER A 14 3.28 40.25 32.61
N GLN A 15 3.43 39.14 33.33
CA GLN A 15 2.79 37.87 32.99
C GLN A 15 1.26 37.95 33.07
N ARG A 16 0.72 38.66 34.07
CA ARG A 16 -0.73 38.88 34.20
C ARG A 16 -1.29 39.70 33.03
N GLN A 17 -0.51 40.67 32.54
CA GLN A 17 -0.90 41.49 31.39
C GLN A 17 -0.84 40.69 30.08
N GLN A 18 0.18 39.86 29.89
CA GLN A 18 0.25 38.93 28.76
C GLN A 18 -0.90 37.93 28.77
N TYR A 19 -1.25 37.38 29.94
CA TYR A 19 -2.38 36.47 30.09
C TYR A 19 -3.71 37.15 29.71
N SER A 20 -3.92 38.41 30.11
CA SER A 20 -5.12 39.17 29.73
C SER A 20 -5.23 39.34 28.21
N ILE A 21 -4.13 39.70 27.53
CA ILE A 21 -4.10 39.86 26.07
C ILE A 21 -4.41 38.53 25.36
N LEU A 22 -3.90 37.41 25.90
CA LEU A 22 -4.14 36.08 25.35
C LEU A 22 -5.60 35.64 25.48
N VAL A 23 -6.23 35.93 26.62
CA VAL A 23 -7.66 35.66 26.85
C VAL A 23 -8.54 36.48 25.92
N ASP A 24 -8.21 37.76 25.70
CA ASP A 24 -8.96 38.62 24.77
C ASP A 24 -8.79 38.14 23.32
N ARG A 25 -7.60 37.66 22.93
CA ARG A 25 -7.37 37.09 21.59
C ARG A 25 -8.11 35.77 21.38
N LEU A 26 -8.18 34.92 22.41
CA LEU A 26 -8.97 33.69 22.38
C LEU A 26 -10.46 33.96 22.17
N ARG A 27 -11.02 34.96 22.87
CA ARG A 27 -12.41 35.38 22.66
C ARG A 27 -12.65 35.91 21.24
N GLN A 28 -11.70 36.64 20.68
CA GLN A 28 -11.78 37.13 19.31
C GLN A 28 -11.79 35.97 18.28
N LEU A 29 -10.88 34.99 18.45
CA LEU A 29 -10.82 33.81 17.58
C LEU A 29 -12.06 32.91 17.71
N GLU A 30 -12.63 32.79 18.90
CA GLU A 30 -13.89 32.06 19.12
C GLU A 30 -15.06 32.77 18.41
N THR A 31 -15.06 34.10 18.40
CA THR A 31 -16.06 34.89 17.68
C THR A 31 -15.90 34.76 16.16
N GLU A 32 -14.67 34.83 15.64
CA GLU A 32 -14.37 34.62 14.21
C GLU A 32 -14.73 33.19 13.77
N LYS A 33 -14.49 32.19 14.61
CA LYS A 33 -14.90 30.80 14.34
C LYS A 33 -16.42 30.68 14.22
N VAL A 34 -17.18 31.25 15.15
CA VAL A 34 -18.65 31.21 15.12
C VAL A 34 -19.19 31.97 13.90
N GLU A 35 -18.55 33.07 13.49
CA GLU A 35 -18.91 33.83 12.30
C GLU A 35 -18.63 33.05 11.00
N LEU A 36 -17.49 32.34 10.93
CA LEU A 36 -17.17 31.43 9.82
C LEU A 36 -18.15 30.27 9.75
N GLU A 37 -18.47 29.63 10.88
CA GLU A 37 -19.46 28.56 10.95
C GLU A 37 -20.85 29.06 10.50
N ARG A 38 -21.22 30.28 10.90
CA ARG A 38 -22.48 30.90 10.46
C ARG A 38 -22.48 31.24 8.98
N THR A 39 -21.35 31.71 8.43
CA THR A 39 -21.18 32.01 7.00
C THR A 39 -21.27 30.74 6.16
N VAL A 40 -20.59 29.67 6.57
CA VAL A 40 -20.65 28.36 5.91
C VAL A 40 -22.09 27.83 5.93
N VAL A 41 -22.78 27.93 7.07
CA VAL A 41 -24.18 27.51 7.20
C VAL A 41 -25.12 28.37 6.33
N HIS A 42 -24.90 29.69 6.25
CA HIS A 42 -25.67 30.59 5.39
C HIS A 42 -25.44 30.30 3.91
N GLU A 43 -24.19 30.08 3.48
CA GLU A 43 -23.85 29.68 2.11
C GLU A 43 -24.46 28.33 1.72
N THR A 44 -24.51 27.37 2.65
CA THR A 44 -25.22 26.09 2.41
C THR A 44 -26.74 26.28 2.30
N LYS A 45 -27.36 27.16 3.11
CA LYS A 45 -28.81 27.41 3.06
C LYS A 45 -29.24 28.29 1.88
N GLU A 46 -28.44 29.27 1.50
CA GLU A 46 -28.70 30.09 0.31
C GLU A 46 -28.61 29.24 -0.97
N ARG A 47 -27.72 28.24 -1.01
CA ARG A 47 -27.65 27.27 -2.11
C ARG A 47 -28.83 26.29 -2.17
N GLU A 48 -29.48 25.99 -1.04
CA GLU A 48 -30.73 25.21 -1.02
C GLU A 48 -31.94 26.03 -1.49
N THR A 49 -31.93 27.35 -1.28
CA THR A 49 -33.09 28.21 -1.56
C THR A 49 -33.09 28.77 -3.00
N TYR A 50 -31.92 28.94 -3.61
CA TYR A 50 -31.78 29.42 -5.01
C TYR A 50 -31.60 28.30 -6.05
N GLY A 51 -31.62 27.02 -5.64
CA GLY A 51 -31.49 25.86 -6.51
C GLY A 51 -32.68 25.59 -7.46
N TYR A 52 -33.62 26.53 -7.58
CA TYR A 52 -34.81 26.41 -8.43
C TYR A 52 -35.04 27.65 -9.32
N ALA A 53 -33.99 28.33 -9.78
CA ALA A 53 -34.13 29.23 -10.94
C ALA A 53 -32.78 29.56 -11.61
N ASN A 54 -32.72 29.24 -12.90
CA ASN A 54 -31.77 29.72 -13.92
C ASN A 54 -30.29 29.33 -13.85
N GLY A 55 -29.89 28.56 -14.86
CA GLY A 55 -28.50 28.41 -15.26
C GLY A 55 -27.95 29.67 -15.92
N ARG A 56 -26.68 29.96 -15.60
CA ARG A 56 -25.69 30.63 -16.46
C ARG A 56 -24.30 30.28 -15.92
N TYR A 57 -23.50 29.68 -16.79
CA TYR A 57 -22.10 29.31 -16.58
C TYR A 57 -21.19 30.50 -16.89
N SER A 58 -19.95 30.39 -16.38
CA SER A 58 -18.76 31.21 -16.66
C SER A 58 -18.55 32.43 -15.78
N ASP A 59 -17.40 32.43 -15.09
CA ASP A 59 -16.54 33.57 -14.71
C ASP A 59 -16.12 33.51 -13.23
N PHE A 60 -15.07 32.74 -12.93
CA PHE A 60 -14.31 32.91 -11.68
C PHE A 60 -12.79 32.71 -11.82
N TYR A 61 -12.30 32.08 -12.89
CA TYR A 61 -10.87 31.80 -13.05
C TYR A 61 -10.02 32.93 -13.66
N SER A 62 -10.59 34.10 -13.95
CA SER A 62 -9.85 35.22 -14.57
C SER A 62 -9.23 36.23 -13.60
N VAL A 63 -9.38 36.07 -12.27
CA VAL A 63 -9.05 37.16 -11.31
C VAL A 63 -7.79 36.91 -10.47
N LEU A 64 -7.14 35.76 -10.57
CA LEU A 64 -5.90 35.49 -9.79
C LEU A 64 -4.60 35.48 -10.61
N SER A 65 -4.65 35.88 -11.88
CA SER A 65 -3.47 35.97 -12.77
C SER A 65 -3.03 37.42 -13.07
N GLY A 66 -3.07 38.32 -12.09
CA GLY A 66 -2.61 39.70 -12.26
C GLY A 66 -1.97 40.26 -11.00
N GLY A 67 -0.63 40.24 -10.96
CA GLY A 67 0.14 40.86 -9.88
C GLY A 67 1.63 40.69 -10.05
N SER A 68 2.23 41.47 -10.96
CA SER A 68 3.68 41.62 -11.11
C SER A 68 4.24 42.58 -10.06
N ALA A 69 5.37 42.22 -9.44
CA ALA A 69 6.39 43.16 -8.97
C ALA A 69 7.77 42.47 -8.94
N SER A 70 8.72 43.13 -9.59
CA SER A 70 10.09 42.75 -9.88
C SER A 70 11.02 42.93 -8.67
N GLU A 71 12.04 42.07 -8.53
CA GLU A 71 13.42 42.44 -8.14
C GLU A 71 14.41 41.28 -8.42
N SER A 72 15.49 41.61 -9.12
CA SER A 72 16.68 40.83 -9.52
C SER A 72 17.59 40.51 -8.31
N ASP A 73 18.45 39.46 -8.24
CA ASP A 73 19.64 39.11 -9.06
C ASP A 73 20.29 37.78 -8.49
N PRO A 74 21.44 37.23 -8.97
CA PRO A 74 21.51 35.86 -9.55
C PRO A 74 22.49 34.84 -8.90
N ASP A 75 22.60 33.68 -9.59
CA ASP A 75 23.65 32.64 -9.60
C ASP A 75 23.54 31.37 -8.72
N THR A 76 23.22 30.22 -9.34
CA THR A 76 24.17 29.09 -9.56
C THR A 76 23.50 27.99 -10.42
N ALA A 77 24.24 27.52 -11.42
CA ALA A 77 23.81 26.70 -12.55
C ALA A 77 23.81 25.16 -12.33
N SER A 78 23.14 24.49 -13.29
CA SER A 78 23.11 23.06 -13.66
C SER A 78 22.15 22.19 -12.82
N GLN A 79 21.17 21.48 -13.38
CA GLN A 79 21.22 20.52 -14.49
C GLN A 79 19.85 20.35 -15.17
N VAL A 80 19.89 20.11 -16.48
CA VAL A 80 18.76 19.95 -17.41
C VAL A 80 18.04 18.62 -17.14
N ALA A 81 16.74 18.69 -16.88
CA ALA A 81 15.83 17.57 -17.06
C ALA A 81 14.68 18.08 -17.91
N ASP A 82 14.52 17.50 -19.10
CA ASP A 82 13.47 17.81 -20.06
C ASP A 82 12.11 17.67 -19.40
N ALA A 83 11.46 18.81 -19.16
CA ALA A 83 10.07 18.88 -18.79
C ALA A 83 9.26 18.86 -20.09
N GLU A 84 8.83 17.67 -20.52
CA GLU A 84 7.70 17.60 -21.43
C GLU A 84 6.44 18.01 -20.65
N THR A 85 5.94 19.20 -20.95
CA THR A 85 4.60 19.67 -20.59
C THR A 85 3.57 18.79 -21.29
N ASP A 86 3.11 17.77 -20.56
CA ASP A 86 2.03 16.87 -20.96
C ASP A 86 0.69 17.64 -20.81
N GLU A 87 0.35 18.46 -21.81
CA GLU A 87 -0.97 19.11 -21.96
C GLU A 87 -2.07 18.10 -22.39
N ASP A 88 -2.11 16.93 -21.75
CA ASP A 88 -3.29 16.06 -21.80
C ASP A 88 -4.26 16.57 -20.72
N GLU A 89 -5.19 17.45 -21.09
CA GLU A 89 -6.29 17.91 -20.22
C GLU A 89 -7.25 16.72 -19.94
N VAL A 90 -6.87 15.88 -18.97
CA VAL A 90 -7.66 14.71 -18.55
C VAL A 90 -8.89 15.20 -17.79
N MET A 91 -10.07 15.00 -18.39
CA MET A 91 -11.36 15.32 -17.80
C MET A 91 -11.68 14.34 -16.67
N TYR A 92 -11.52 14.79 -15.42
CA TYR A 92 -12.07 14.09 -14.26
C TYR A 92 -13.51 14.51 -14.04
N PHE A 93 -14.42 13.55 -13.97
CA PHE A 93 -15.83 13.80 -13.72
C PHE A 93 -16.07 13.96 -12.21
N ASP A 94 -16.26 15.18 -11.75
CA ASP A 94 -16.72 15.49 -10.39
C ASP A 94 -18.25 15.68 -10.41
N THR A 95 -18.97 14.59 -10.68
CA THR A 95 -20.43 14.64 -10.83
C THR A 95 -21.14 14.23 -9.54
N ARG A 96 -22.13 15.05 -9.14
CA ARG A 96 -23.12 14.70 -8.11
C ARG A 96 -23.94 13.50 -8.60
N ASP A 97 -24.03 12.45 -7.78
CA ASP A 97 -24.96 11.31 -7.86
C ASP A 97 -24.82 10.23 -8.97
N PHE A 98 -23.89 10.36 -9.92
CA PHE A 98 -23.83 9.40 -11.06
C PHE A 98 -23.03 8.11 -10.82
N LEU A 99 -22.27 8.00 -9.72
CA LEU A 99 -21.51 6.80 -9.37
C LEU A 99 -22.13 6.01 -8.21
N SER A 100 -23.42 6.22 -7.94
CA SER A 100 -24.14 5.35 -7.02
C SER A 100 -24.43 4.00 -7.70
N VAL A 101 -24.11 2.92 -6.97
CA VAL A 101 -24.30 1.51 -7.36
C VAL A 101 -25.73 1.22 -7.86
N GLU A 102 -26.74 1.98 -7.43
CA GLU A 102 -28.14 1.85 -7.84
C GLU A 102 -28.34 2.15 -9.33
N SER A 103 -27.66 3.18 -9.86
CA SER A 103 -27.74 3.57 -11.27
C SER A 103 -26.96 2.62 -12.18
N LEU A 104 -25.81 2.11 -11.68
CA LEU A 104 -24.93 1.17 -12.39
C LEU A 104 -25.51 -0.25 -12.49
N ARG A 105 -26.29 -0.69 -11.50
CA ARG A 105 -27.02 -1.98 -11.55
C ARG A 105 -28.14 -1.97 -12.57
N SER A 106 -28.82 -0.84 -12.78
CA SER A 106 -29.98 -0.74 -13.71
C SER A 106 -29.63 -1.15 -15.15
N VAL A 107 -28.42 -0.84 -15.62
CA VAL A 107 -27.99 -1.15 -17.00
C VAL A 107 -27.50 -2.61 -17.13
N SER A 108 -26.83 -3.14 -16.11
CA SER A 108 -26.31 -4.52 -16.09
C SER A 108 -27.36 -5.58 -15.72
N CYS A 109 -28.30 -5.25 -14.82
CA CYS A 109 -29.34 -6.19 -14.34
C CYS A 109 -30.41 -6.46 -15.40
N ARG A 110 -30.75 -5.48 -16.26
CA ARG A 110 -31.63 -5.72 -17.43
C ARG A 110 -31.08 -6.80 -18.36
N ARG A 111 -29.76 -6.99 -18.42
CA ARG A 111 -29.12 -8.02 -19.25
C ARG A 111 -29.10 -9.40 -18.56
N ARG A 112 -29.24 -9.46 -17.23
CA ARG A 112 -29.15 -10.72 -16.45
C ARG A 112 -30.51 -11.29 -16.07
N GLU A 113 -31.55 -10.46 -15.89
CA GLU A 113 -32.91 -10.92 -15.56
C GLU A 113 -33.62 -11.61 -16.74
N LEU A 114 -33.26 -11.30 -17.98
CA LEU A 114 -33.78 -11.99 -19.17
C LEU A 114 -33.19 -13.41 -19.36
N LEU A 115 -32.08 -13.74 -18.68
CA LEU A 115 -31.46 -15.07 -18.74
C LEU A 115 -31.91 -16.00 -17.60
N ALA A 116 -32.53 -15.46 -16.54
CA ALA A 116 -32.90 -16.24 -15.35
C ALA A 116 -34.36 -16.76 -15.38
N ASN A 117 -35.23 -16.20 -16.22
CA ASN A 117 -36.62 -16.63 -16.36
C ASN A 117 -36.94 -17.00 -17.81
N GLY A 118 -36.68 -18.25 -18.19
CA GLY A 118 -36.97 -18.73 -19.54
C GLY A 118 -36.59 -20.18 -19.82
N CYS A 119 -37.06 -21.12 -18.99
CA CYS A 119 -37.06 -22.53 -19.38
C CYS A 119 -38.17 -22.76 -20.41
N ASN A 120 -37.86 -22.69 -21.71
CA ASN A 120 -38.30 -23.61 -22.77
C ASN A 120 -37.96 -23.05 -24.17
N GLY A 121 -37.50 -23.95 -25.04
CA GLY A 121 -36.82 -23.71 -26.31
C GLY A 121 -37.33 -22.60 -27.24
N LEU A 122 -36.39 -21.80 -27.73
CA LEU A 122 -36.24 -21.46 -29.15
C LEU A 122 -34.81 -20.97 -29.38
N GLU A 123 -34.11 -21.55 -30.36
CA GLU A 123 -32.79 -21.07 -30.79
C GLU A 123 -32.92 -19.64 -31.32
N HIS A 124 -32.30 -18.68 -30.63
CA HIS A 124 -32.05 -17.36 -31.20
C HIS A 124 -30.56 -17.03 -31.04
N LEU A 125 -29.92 -16.88 -32.20
CA LEU A 125 -28.51 -16.55 -32.38
C LEU A 125 -28.26 -15.10 -31.93
N ASP A 126 -27.58 -14.92 -30.80
CA ASP A 126 -26.94 -13.65 -30.46
C ASP A 126 -25.61 -13.52 -31.24
N PRO A 127 -25.35 -12.37 -31.92
CA PRO A 127 -24.11 -12.15 -32.63
C PRO A 127 -22.98 -11.71 -31.67
N ALA A 128 -21.96 -12.56 -31.55
CA ALA A 128 -20.57 -12.25 -31.20
C ALA A 128 -20.29 -11.51 -29.86
N ALA A 129 -20.42 -12.23 -28.74
CA ALA A 129 -19.51 -12.06 -27.61
C ALA A 129 -18.69 -13.35 -27.48
N ASN A 130 -17.43 -13.31 -27.89
CA ASN A 130 -16.51 -14.44 -27.74
C ASN A 130 -16.31 -14.73 -26.24
N ALA A 131 -17.13 -15.61 -25.68
CA ALA A 131 -17.03 -16.02 -24.29
C ALA A 131 -15.70 -16.77 -24.10
N VAL A 132 -14.77 -16.14 -23.38
CA VAL A 132 -13.52 -16.79 -22.97
C VAL A 132 -13.87 -18.06 -22.18
N LYS A 133 -13.35 -19.21 -22.61
CA LYS A 133 -13.50 -20.46 -21.86
C LYS A 133 -12.84 -20.28 -20.48
N SER A 134 -13.66 -20.27 -19.43
CA SER A 134 -13.17 -20.18 -18.06
C SER A 134 -12.29 -21.40 -17.74
N THR A 135 -11.06 -21.16 -17.27
CA THR A 135 -10.14 -22.23 -16.86
C THR A 135 -10.70 -22.93 -15.63
N GLN A 136 -10.97 -24.23 -15.74
CA GLN A 136 -11.46 -25.01 -14.59
C GLN A 136 -10.30 -25.33 -13.64
N TYR A 137 -10.43 -24.87 -12.40
CA TYR A 137 -9.50 -25.14 -11.32
C TYR A 137 -10.08 -26.13 -10.31
N PRO A 138 -9.25 -26.96 -9.66
CA PRO A 138 -9.72 -27.79 -8.57
C PRO A 138 -10.24 -26.91 -7.43
N SER A 139 -11.38 -27.28 -6.85
CA SER A 139 -11.88 -26.62 -5.64
C SER A 139 -11.06 -27.07 -4.43
N ILE A 140 -10.39 -26.13 -3.77
CA ILE A 140 -9.61 -26.38 -2.55
C ILE A 140 -10.20 -25.52 -1.44
N LYS A 141 -10.60 -26.16 -0.34
CA LYS A 141 -11.08 -25.44 0.84
C LYS A 141 -9.90 -24.81 1.58
N ARG A 142 -9.88 -23.48 1.63
CA ARG A 142 -8.92 -22.67 2.40
C ARG A 142 -9.60 -22.12 3.65
N ARG A 143 -8.82 -21.71 4.65
CA ARG A 143 -9.39 -21.01 5.81
C ARG A 143 -10.05 -19.69 5.37
N ASP A 144 -11.19 -19.38 5.97
CA ASP A 144 -12.04 -18.22 5.69
C ASP A 144 -12.07 -17.20 6.85
N LYS A 145 -11.43 -17.55 7.98
CA LYS A 145 -11.28 -16.69 9.16
C LYS A 145 -9.92 -16.88 9.83
N LEU A 146 -9.50 -15.85 10.57
CA LEU A 146 -8.37 -15.93 11.47
C LEU A 146 -8.72 -16.73 12.74
N PRO A 147 -7.72 -17.25 13.48
CA PRO A 147 -7.93 -17.81 14.81
C PRO A 147 -8.60 -16.80 15.74
N GLU A 148 -9.36 -17.30 16.72
CA GLU A 148 -9.90 -16.44 17.78
C GLU A 148 -8.76 -15.93 18.65
N PRO A 149 -8.73 -14.62 18.98
CA PRO A 149 -7.66 -14.02 19.75
C PRO A 149 -7.64 -14.59 21.17
N LYS A 150 -6.46 -15.04 21.64
CA LYS A 150 -6.28 -15.61 22.98
C LYS A 150 -6.26 -14.55 24.08
N GLU A 151 -5.73 -13.37 23.79
CA GLU A 151 -5.70 -12.24 24.71
C GLU A 151 -6.74 -11.19 24.32
N LYS A 152 -7.22 -10.44 25.31
CA LYS A 152 -8.09 -9.28 25.05
C LYS A 152 -7.25 -8.15 24.46
N GLU A 153 -7.77 -7.52 23.43
CA GLU A 153 -7.12 -6.38 22.80
C GLU A 153 -7.05 -5.20 23.76
N SER A 154 -5.85 -4.61 23.90
CA SER A 154 -5.68 -3.36 24.62
C SER A 154 -5.87 -2.19 23.66
N PRO A 155 -6.78 -1.24 23.92
CA PRO A 155 -7.12 -0.13 23.02
C PRO A 155 -6.06 0.99 23.04
N VAL A 156 -4.77 0.64 23.10
CA VAL A 156 -3.67 1.60 23.14
C VAL A 156 -3.53 2.23 21.75
N GLY A 157 -4.02 3.46 21.61
CA GLY A 157 -3.90 4.22 20.37
C GLY A 157 -2.44 4.58 20.07
N LEU A 158 -2.08 4.66 18.78
CA LEU A 158 -0.72 4.99 18.31
C LEU A 158 -0.16 6.26 18.98
N TRP A 159 -1.01 7.27 19.15
CA TRP A 159 -0.68 8.51 19.84
C TRP A 159 -0.17 8.31 21.26
N SER A 160 -0.72 7.36 22.01
CA SER A 160 -0.32 7.13 23.41
C SER A 160 1.11 6.59 23.55
N ILE A 161 1.62 5.91 22.51
CA ILE A 161 3.00 5.43 22.43
C ILE A 161 3.92 6.52 21.85
N ILE A 162 3.45 7.26 20.84
CA ILE A 162 4.23 8.35 20.22
C ILE A 162 4.43 9.51 21.19
N LYS A 163 3.39 9.91 21.95
CA LYS A 163 3.43 11.09 22.83
C LYS A 163 4.57 11.05 23.85
N GLU A 164 4.89 9.86 24.36
CA GLU A 164 5.90 9.65 25.40
C GLU A 164 7.34 9.73 24.87
N ASN A 165 7.47 9.73 23.55
CA ASN A 165 8.73 9.81 22.83
C ASN A 165 8.91 11.12 22.05
N ILE A 166 7.99 12.08 22.18
CA ILE A 166 8.13 13.42 21.60
C ILE A 166 9.36 14.11 22.20
N GLY A 167 10.22 14.66 21.33
CA GLY A 167 11.45 15.37 21.72
C GLY A 167 12.65 14.47 22.03
N LYS A 168 12.49 13.14 22.00
CA LYS A 168 13.59 12.16 22.17
C LYS A 168 14.13 11.68 20.82
N ASP A 169 15.31 11.08 20.83
CA ASP A 169 15.83 10.35 19.67
C ASP A 169 15.01 9.08 19.45
N LEU A 170 14.23 9.06 18.37
CA LEU A 170 13.23 8.03 18.06
C LEU A 170 13.81 6.85 17.28
N SER A 171 15.09 6.90 16.94
CA SER A 171 15.81 5.86 16.21
C SER A 171 15.79 4.48 16.87
N GLY A 172 15.51 4.43 18.17
CA GLY A 172 15.43 3.19 18.96
C GLY A 172 14.02 2.70 19.28
N VAL A 173 12.96 3.43 18.90
CA VAL A 173 11.59 3.09 19.30
C VAL A 173 10.99 2.08 18.32
N CYS A 174 10.98 0.80 18.72
CA CYS A 174 10.28 -0.25 17.98
C CYS A 174 8.77 -0.11 18.20
N LEU A 175 8.02 0.07 17.11
CA LEU A 175 6.56 0.07 17.19
C LEU A 175 6.05 -1.24 17.77
N PRO A 176 5.10 -1.20 18.72
CA PRO A 176 4.46 -2.42 19.20
C PRO A 176 3.86 -3.21 18.04
N VAL A 177 3.92 -4.53 18.16
CA VAL A 177 3.38 -5.49 17.19
C VAL A 177 1.89 -5.30 16.92
N TYR A 178 1.19 -4.54 17.77
CA TYR A 178 -0.22 -4.19 17.62
C TYR A 178 -0.54 -3.36 16.36
N PHE A 179 0.43 -2.60 15.83
CA PHE A 179 0.28 -1.88 14.56
C PHE A 179 0.62 -2.74 13.35
N ASN A 180 1.03 -4.00 13.58
CA ASN A 180 1.23 -4.96 12.52
C ASN A 180 -0.06 -5.71 12.21
N GLU A 181 -0.16 -6.17 10.97
CA GLU A 181 -1.08 -7.23 10.57
C GLU A 181 -0.31 -8.55 10.50
N PRO A 182 -0.98 -9.72 10.62
CA PRO A 182 -0.32 -11.04 10.68
C PRO A 182 0.18 -11.52 9.30
N LEU A 183 0.71 -10.62 8.48
CA LEU A 183 1.29 -10.88 7.18
C LEU A 183 2.66 -10.19 7.04
N SER A 184 3.61 -10.87 6.41
CA SER A 184 4.93 -10.36 6.04
C SER A 184 4.85 -9.61 4.71
N SER A 185 5.77 -8.69 4.44
CA SER A 185 5.86 -8.06 3.10
C SER A 185 6.05 -9.08 1.98
N LEU A 186 6.61 -10.27 2.26
CA LEU A 186 6.71 -11.37 1.31
C LEU A 186 5.35 -11.93 0.89
N GLN A 187 4.41 -12.00 1.83
CA GLN A 187 3.02 -12.42 1.60
C GLN A 187 2.23 -11.32 0.90
N LYS A 188 2.46 -10.06 1.26
CA LYS A 188 1.88 -8.90 0.56
C LYS A 188 2.18 -8.89 -0.93
N CYS A 189 3.40 -9.25 -1.34
CA CYS A 189 3.73 -9.38 -2.76
C CYS A 189 2.85 -10.43 -3.48
N PHE A 190 2.38 -11.46 -2.78
CA PHE A 190 1.47 -12.44 -3.35
C PHE A 190 0.02 -11.94 -3.44
N GLU A 191 -0.36 -10.92 -2.66
CA GLU A 191 -1.69 -10.29 -2.75
C GLU A 191 -1.95 -9.65 -4.12
N ASP A 192 -0.91 -9.24 -4.85
CA ASP A 192 -1.02 -8.77 -6.24
C ASP A 192 -1.63 -9.82 -7.19
N LEU A 193 -1.61 -11.10 -6.79
CA LEU A 193 -2.14 -12.23 -7.56
C LEU A 193 -3.54 -12.66 -7.10
N GLU A 194 -4.22 -11.88 -6.25
CA GLU A 194 -5.60 -12.15 -5.83
C GLU A 194 -6.53 -12.34 -7.04
N TYR A 195 -6.43 -11.46 -8.02
CA TYR A 195 -7.23 -11.46 -9.25
C TYR A 195 -6.46 -12.06 -10.45
N SER A 196 -5.61 -13.07 -10.23
CA SER A 196 -4.80 -13.70 -11.29
C SER A 196 -5.59 -14.28 -12.46
N TYR A 197 -6.90 -14.55 -12.30
CA TYR A 197 -7.76 -14.99 -13.39
C TYR A 197 -7.82 -13.98 -14.55
N LEU A 198 -7.57 -12.69 -14.28
CA LEU A 198 -7.48 -11.66 -15.32
C LEU A 198 -6.32 -11.94 -16.28
N VAL A 199 -5.20 -12.47 -15.77
CA VAL A 199 -4.06 -12.89 -16.58
C VAL A 199 -4.40 -14.14 -17.40
N ASP A 200 -5.17 -15.07 -16.83
CA ASP A 200 -5.65 -16.24 -17.58
C ASP A 200 -6.59 -15.80 -18.73
N HIS A 201 -7.47 -14.83 -18.49
CA HIS A 201 -8.30 -14.25 -19.55
C HIS A 201 -7.45 -13.54 -20.61
N ALA A 202 -6.45 -12.77 -20.20
CA ALA A 202 -5.52 -12.12 -21.11
C ALA A 202 -4.80 -13.14 -22.03
N LEU A 203 -4.34 -14.27 -21.46
CA LEU A 203 -3.74 -15.37 -22.22
C LEU A 203 -4.72 -15.95 -23.26
N GLN A 204 -6.00 -16.12 -22.90
CA GLN A 204 -6.99 -16.67 -23.83
C GLN A 204 -7.31 -15.70 -24.99
N TRP A 205 -7.47 -14.41 -24.71
CA TRP A 205 -7.62 -13.38 -25.75
C TRP A 205 -6.41 -13.35 -26.68
N GLY A 206 -5.25 -13.45 -26.06
CA GLY A 206 -3.99 -13.60 -26.74
C GLY A 206 -3.93 -14.75 -27.74
N LYS A 207 -4.35 -15.95 -27.33
CA LYS A 207 -4.42 -17.13 -28.21
C LYS A 207 -5.42 -16.98 -29.36
N GLN A 208 -6.42 -16.11 -29.20
CA GLN A 208 -7.39 -15.77 -30.25
C GLN A 208 -6.90 -14.68 -31.20
N GLY A 209 -5.71 -14.09 -30.95
CA GLY A 209 -5.16 -13.01 -31.75
C GLY A 209 -5.70 -11.62 -31.39
N ASP A 210 -6.38 -11.48 -30.24
CA ASP A 210 -6.89 -10.19 -29.77
C ASP A 210 -5.91 -9.54 -28.77
N SER A 211 -4.89 -8.87 -29.32
CA SER A 211 -3.86 -8.16 -28.56
C SER A 211 -4.45 -7.02 -27.70
N LEU A 212 -5.54 -6.38 -28.15
CA LEU A 212 -6.18 -5.29 -27.42
C LEU A 212 -6.87 -5.82 -26.16
N MET A 213 -7.71 -6.85 -26.29
CA MET A 213 -8.38 -7.46 -25.15
C MET A 213 -7.39 -8.09 -24.17
N ARG A 214 -6.30 -8.68 -24.66
CA ARG A 214 -5.17 -9.11 -23.80
C ARG A 214 -4.66 -7.93 -22.95
N THR A 215 -4.32 -6.82 -23.60
CA THR A 215 -3.75 -5.63 -22.97
C THR A 215 -4.70 -5.00 -21.95
N LEU A 216 -6.00 -4.93 -22.27
CA LEU A 216 -7.04 -4.44 -21.35
C LEU A 216 -7.11 -5.28 -20.06
N HIS A 217 -7.03 -6.61 -20.17
CA HIS A 217 -7.04 -7.50 -19.00
C HIS A 217 -5.75 -7.42 -18.18
N VAL A 218 -4.59 -7.24 -18.82
CA VAL A 218 -3.32 -6.98 -18.12
C VAL A 218 -3.38 -5.67 -17.33
N ALA A 219 -3.96 -4.62 -17.91
CA ALA A 219 -4.16 -3.36 -17.21
C ALA A 219 -5.10 -3.49 -16.01
N ALA A 220 -6.22 -4.22 -16.16
CA ALA A 220 -7.11 -4.54 -15.06
C ALA A 220 -6.38 -5.31 -13.94
N PHE A 221 -5.55 -6.30 -14.30
CA PHE A 221 -4.73 -7.05 -13.35
C PHE A 221 -3.79 -6.13 -12.57
N ALA A 222 -3.07 -5.23 -13.26
CA ALA A 222 -2.13 -4.30 -12.62
C ALA A 222 -2.82 -3.34 -11.63
N VAL A 223 -4.03 -2.84 -11.95
CA VAL A 223 -4.82 -1.99 -11.04
C VAL A 223 -5.41 -2.79 -9.88
N SER A 224 -5.88 -4.01 -10.12
CA SER A 224 -6.51 -4.85 -9.10
C SER A 224 -5.61 -5.16 -7.89
N GLY A 225 -4.28 -5.11 -8.07
CA GLY A 225 -3.30 -5.28 -6.99
C GLY A 225 -3.36 -4.21 -5.89
N TYR A 226 -4.03 -3.08 -6.13
CA TYR A 226 -4.27 -2.04 -5.12
C TYR A 226 -5.54 -2.29 -4.30
N ALA A 227 -6.49 -3.07 -4.79
CA ALA A 227 -7.79 -3.24 -4.13
C ALA A 227 -7.69 -3.82 -2.72
N SER A 228 -6.64 -4.59 -2.45
CA SER A 228 -6.38 -5.20 -1.16
C SER A 228 -5.88 -4.21 -0.11
N THR A 229 -5.49 -2.98 -0.46
CA THR A 229 -5.00 -1.96 0.50
C THR A 229 -6.14 -1.22 1.19
N GLU A 230 -7.33 -1.20 0.58
CA GLU A 230 -8.44 -0.40 1.06
C GLU A 230 -8.87 -0.83 2.47
N GLY A 231 -8.96 0.15 3.37
CA GLY A 231 -9.30 -0.04 4.78
C GLY A 231 -8.25 -0.77 5.63
N ARG A 232 -7.04 -1.05 5.12
CA ARG A 232 -5.97 -1.70 5.92
C ARG A 232 -5.11 -0.65 6.62
N GLN A 233 -5.23 -0.65 7.93
CA GLN A 233 -4.57 0.34 8.80
C GLN A 233 -3.28 -0.17 9.43
N CYS A 234 -3.02 -1.47 9.31
CA CYS A 234 -1.89 -2.14 9.93
C CYS A 234 -0.78 -2.39 8.91
N LYS A 235 0.47 -2.28 9.37
CA LYS A 235 1.65 -2.50 8.54
C LYS A 235 2.01 -4.00 8.48
N PRO A 236 2.37 -4.57 7.32
CA PRO A 236 2.96 -5.91 7.29
C PRO A 236 4.27 -5.99 8.08
N PHE A 237 4.64 -7.18 8.54
CA PHE A 237 5.96 -7.41 9.13
C PHE A 237 7.06 -7.16 8.09
N ASN A 238 8.09 -6.42 8.49
CA ASN A 238 9.33 -6.33 7.71
C ASN A 238 9.99 -7.72 7.74
N PRO A 239 10.20 -8.40 6.61
CA PRO A 239 10.80 -9.73 6.60
C PRO A 239 12.23 -9.72 7.17
N LEU A 240 12.71 -10.84 7.68
CA LEU A 240 14.12 -11.00 8.02
C LEU A 240 14.96 -11.17 6.74
N LEU A 241 16.24 -10.80 6.75
CA LEU A 241 17.11 -11.04 5.60
C LEU A 241 17.14 -12.55 5.30
N GLY A 242 16.91 -12.96 4.05
CA GLY A 242 16.79 -14.37 3.67
C GLY A 242 15.53 -15.09 4.15
N GLU A 243 14.56 -14.37 4.75
CA GLU A 243 13.20 -14.90 4.92
C GLU A 243 12.59 -15.19 3.54
N THR A 244 11.82 -16.27 3.45
CA THR A 244 11.19 -16.74 2.22
C THR A 244 9.69 -16.93 2.42
N TYR A 245 8.92 -16.97 1.34
CA TYR A 245 7.52 -17.38 1.38
C TYR A 245 7.17 -18.18 0.11
N GLU A 246 6.67 -19.41 0.28
CA GLU A 246 6.10 -20.20 -0.82
C GLU A 246 4.56 -20.19 -0.80
N ALA A 247 3.94 -20.17 -1.97
CA ALA A 247 2.49 -20.34 -2.11
C ALA A 247 2.17 -21.22 -3.33
N ASP A 248 1.69 -22.43 -3.05
CA ASP A 248 1.16 -23.37 -4.04
C ASP A 248 -0.38 -23.26 -4.02
N TYR A 249 -0.95 -22.68 -5.08
CA TYR A 249 -2.38 -22.43 -5.23
C TYR A 249 -2.91 -23.15 -6.48
N PRO A 250 -3.14 -24.48 -6.42
CA PRO A 250 -3.65 -25.23 -7.57
C PRO A 250 -5.04 -24.77 -8.01
N ASP A 251 -5.84 -24.29 -7.06
CA ASP A 251 -7.17 -23.67 -7.21
C ASP A 251 -7.15 -22.32 -7.95
N LYS A 252 -5.96 -21.72 -8.11
CA LYS A 252 -5.72 -20.56 -9.00
C LYS A 252 -4.71 -20.87 -10.12
N GLY A 253 -4.15 -22.09 -10.15
CA GLY A 253 -3.10 -22.49 -11.07
C GLY A 253 -1.76 -21.79 -10.86
N LEU A 254 -1.44 -21.37 -9.64
CA LEU A 254 -0.24 -20.57 -9.33
C LEU A 254 0.77 -21.32 -8.46
N ARG A 255 2.06 -21.11 -8.75
CA ARG A 255 3.17 -21.39 -7.83
C ARG A 255 3.99 -20.13 -7.63
N PHE A 256 3.88 -19.53 -6.46
CA PHE A 256 4.55 -18.29 -6.10
C PHE A 256 5.66 -18.53 -5.09
N PHE A 257 6.75 -17.79 -5.24
CA PHE A 257 7.87 -17.77 -4.33
C PHE A 257 8.42 -16.35 -4.17
N SER A 258 8.75 -15.97 -2.94
CA SER A 258 9.45 -14.70 -2.66
C SER A 258 10.53 -14.86 -1.59
N GLU A 259 11.53 -13.99 -1.65
CA GLU A 259 12.66 -13.93 -0.72
C GLU A 259 12.98 -12.46 -0.41
N LYS A 260 13.37 -12.16 0.84
CA LYS A 260 14.00 -10.88 1.14
C LYS A 260 15.48 -10.94 0.79
N VAL A 261 15.81 -10.32 -0.34
CA VAL A 261 17.12 -10.40 -1.00
C VAL A 261 18.09 -9.30 -0.57
N SER A 262 17.61 -8.25 0.10
CA SER A 262 18.46 -7.21 0.68
C SER A 262 17.80 -6.57 1.89
N HIS A 263 18.61 -6.17 2.87
CA HIS A 263 18.15 -5.39 4.02
C HIS A 263 18.39 -3.88 3.83
N HIS A 264 19.49 -3.48 3.19
CA HIS A 264 19.83 -2.08 2.89
C HIS A 264 20.26 -1.87 1.43
N PRO A 265 19.38 -1.31 0.57
CA PRO A 265 17.97 -1.01 0.82
C PRO A 265 17.15 -2.30 1.08
N MET A 266 15.96 -2.17 1.67
CA MET A 266 15.07 -3.32 1.88
C MET A 266 14.47 -3.71 0.54
N VAL A 267 14.85 -4.89 0.04
CA VAL A 267 14.38 -5.41 -1.25
C VAL A 267 13.77 -6.79 -1.05
N VAL A 268 12.56 -6.94 -1.58
CA VAL A 268 11.87 -8.22 -1.70
C VAL A 268 11.81 -8.58 -3.18
N ALA A 269 12.22 -9.80 -3.52
CA ALA A 269 12.09 -10.34 -4.87
C ALA A 269 11.02 -11.44 -4.88
N CYS A 270 10.24 -11.52 -5.95
CA CYS A 270 9.21 -12.53 -6.14
C CYS A 270 9.24 -13.14 -7.54
N HIS A 271 8.73 -14.37 -7.64
CA HIS A 271 8.54 -15.09 -8.87
C HIS A 271 7.30 -15.98 -8.77
N CYS A 272 6.49 -15.97 -9.82
CA CYS A 272 5.25 -16.72 -9.92
C CYS A 272 5.20 -17.42 -11.27
N GLU A 273 4.88 -18.71 -11.23
CA GLU A 273 4.55 -19.50 -12.41
C GLU A 273 3.03 -19.73 -12.44
N GLY A 274 2.37 -19.20 -13.48
CA GLY A 274 0.97 -19.46 -13.79
C GLY A 274 0.82 -20.50 -14.91
N ARG A 275 -0.41 -20.69 -15.41
CA ARG A 275 -0.70 -21.62 -16.51
C ARG A 275 -0.47 -20.97 -17.87
N GLY A 276 0.78 -20.97 -18.31
CA GLY A 276 1.20 -20.44 -19.61
C GLY A 276 1.59 -18.96 -19.59
N TRP A 277 1.96 -18.50 -18.40
CA TRP A 277 2.50 -17.18 -18.15
C TRP A 277 3.36 -17.21 -16.87
N LYS A 278 4.24 -16.23 -16.73
CA LYS A 278 5.11 -16.02 -15.57
C LYS A 278 5.04 -14.58 -15.13
N PHE A 279 5.09 -14.34 -13.83
CA PHE A 279 5.11 -13.01 -13.23
C PHE A 279 6.25 -12.91 -12.24
N TRP A 280 7.04 -11.84 -12.30
CA TRP A 280 8.13 -11.63 -11.35
C TRP A 280 8.43 -10.15 -11.20
N GLY A 281 9.21 -9.85 -10.18
CA GLY A 281 9.77 -8.52 -9.97
C GLY A 281 10.48 -8.46 -8.63
N ASP A 282 11.17 -7.37 -8.43
CA ASP A 282 11.65 -6.97 -7.13
C ASP A 282 11.07 -5.60 -6.77
N SER A 283 10.95 -5.37 -5.46
CA SER A 283 10.39 -4.14 -4.95
C SER A 283 11.19 -3.67 -3.74
N ASN A 284 11.54 -2.40 -3.82
CA ASN A 284 12.04 -1.57 -2.74
C ASN A 284 11.00 -0.47 -2.47
N LEU A 285 10.93 0.02 -1.23
CA LEU A 285 9.98 1.06 -0.84
C LEU A 285 10.75 2.22 -0.21
N LYS A 286 10.71 3.40 -0.85
CA LYS A 286 11.23 4.63 -0.25
C LYS A 286 10.10 5.37 0.44
N GLY A 287 10.19 5.50 1.75
CA GLY A 287 9.26 6.36 2.50
C GLY A 287 9.66 7.83 2.39
N LYS A 288 8.72 8.73 2.67
CA LYS A 288 8.94 10.13 3.04
C LYS A 288 7.85 10.53 4.02
N PHE A 289 8.22 11.21 5.09
CA PHE A 289 7.26 11.66 6.10
C PHE A 289 6.98 13.16 5.92
N TRP A 290 5.71 13.53 5.79
CA TRP A 290 5.24 14.91 5.55
C TRP A 290 4.50 15.49 6.76
N GLY A 291 4.77 15.00 7.97
CA GLY A 291 4.11 15.46 9.19
C GLY A 291 2.75 14.79 9.42
N ARG A 292 1.76 15.01 8.55
CA ARG A 292 0.41 14.42 8.70
C ARG A 292 0.20 13.15 7.88
N SER A 293 1.11 12.87 6.96
CA SER A 293 1.05 11.74 6.05
C SER A 293 2.43 11.13 5.83
N ILE A 294 2.44 9.88 5.36
CA ILE A 294 3.64 9.17 4.89
C ILE A 294 3.42 8.88 3.41
N GLN A 295 4.34 9.33 2.58
CA GLN A 295 4.41 8.96 1.19
C GLN A 295 5.32 7.74 1.04
N LEU A 296 4.90 6.77 0.24
CA LEU A 296 5.60 5.54 -0.06
C LEU A 296 5.78 5.45 -1.58
N ASP A 297 7.02 5.61 -2.02
CA ASP A 297 7.42 5.55 -3.42
C ASP A 297 7.97 4.14 -3.71
N PRO A 298 7.23 3.26 -4.40
CA PRO A 298 7.73 1.95 -4.78
C PRO A 298 8.77 2.07 -5.90
N ILE A 299 9.85 1.32 -5.77
CA ILE A 299 10.92 1.21 -6.77
C ILE A 299 11.04 -0.25 -7.18
N GLY A 300 11.01 -0.48 -8.48
CA GLY A 300 11.06 -1.80 -9.06
C GLY A 300 10.12 -1.91 -10.25
N VAL A 301 10.35 -2.92 -11.08
CA VAL A 301 9.54 -3.22 -12.26
C VAL A 301 8.94 -4.60 -12.08
N LEU A 302 7.61 -4.67 -12.19
CA LEU A 302 6.87 -5.91 -12.30
C LEU A 302 6.84 -6.32 -13.77
N THR A 303 7.14 -7.59 -14.03
CA THR A 303 7.14 -8.15 -15.38
C THR A 303 6.18 -9.33 -15.43
N LEU A 304 5.28 -9.30 -16.41
CA LEU A 304 4.42 -10.41 -16.81
C LEU A 304 4.87 -10.88 -18.20
N GLN A 305 5.07 -12.18 -18.38
CA GLN A 305 5.41 -12.78 -19.67
C GLN A 305 4.48 -13.94 -19.98
N PHE A 306 3.94 -13.97 -21.19
CA PHE A 306 3.15 -15.09 -21.71
C PHE A 306 4.05 -16.11 -22.45
N ASP A 307 3.58 -17.35 -22.62
CA ASP A 307 4.35 -18.41 -23.29
C ASP A 307 4.69 -18.12 -24.77
N ASP A 308 3.94 -17.23 -25.42
CA ASP A 308 4.24 -16.77 -26.77
C ASP A 308 5.37 -15.72 -26.83
N GLY A 309 5.91 -15.34 -25.67
CA GLY A 309 7.03 -14.42 -25.53
C GLY A 309 6.62 -12.97 -25.33
N GLU A 310 5.34 -12.61 -25.44
CA GLU A 310 4.90 -11.24 -25.18
C GLU A 310 5.07 -10.88 -23.70
N THR A 311 5.62 -9.70 -23.44
CA THR A 311 5.89 -9.19 -22.10
C THR A 311 5.19 -7.87 -21.84
N PHE A 312 4.73 -7.70 -20.60
CA PHE A 312 4.21 -6.44 -20.07
C PHE A 312 5.00 -6.05 -18.83
N GLN A 313 5.44 -4.79 -18.78
CA GLN A 313 6.25 -4.26 -17.69
C GLN A 313 5.64 -2.98 -17.13
N TRP A 314 5.55 -2.87 -15.80
CA TRP A 314 5.08 -1.65 -15.14
C TRP A 314 5.70 -1.47 -13.75
N SER A 315 5.72 -0.23 -13.29
CA SER A 315 6.01 0.11 -11.90
C SER A 315 4.74 0.52 -11.19
N LYS A 316 4.68 0.22 -9.89
CA LYS A 316 3.58 0.69 -9.03
C LYS A 316 3.64 2.21 -8.88
N VAL A 317 2.47 2.83 -8.70
CA VAL A 317 2.32 4.25 -8.35
C VAL A 317 2.56 4.51 -6.87
N THR A 318 2.78 5.77 -6.52
CA THR A 318 3.00 6.24 -5.14
C THR A 318 1.75 5.99 -4.28
N THR A 319 2.00 5.63 -3.02
CA THR A 319 0.96 5.47 -2.00
C THR A 319 1.14 6.51 -0.90
N SER A 320 0.09 7.23 -0.55
CA SER A 320 0.09 8.11 0.64
C SER A 320 -0.77 7.52 1.73
N ILE A 321 -0.23 7.47 2.95
CA ILE A 321 -0.94 7.08 4.17
C ILE A 321 -1.24 8.35 4.95
N TYR A 322 -2.51 8.69 5.09
CA TYR A 322 -2.95 9.92 5.75
C TYR A 322 -3.39 9.67 7.20
N ASN A 323 -3.53 10.77 7.95
CA ASN A 323 -4.07 10.79 9.31
C ASN A 323 -3.29 9.92 10.31
N ILE A 324 -1.96 9.83 10.15
CA ILE A 324 -1.14 9.00 11.04
C ILE A 324 -1.07 9.53 12.48
N ILE A 325 -1.40 10.80 12.70
CA ILE A 325 -1.39 11.43 14.04
C ILE A 325 -2.81 11.52 14.62
N ILE A 326 -3.77 12.07 13.86
CA ILE A 326 -5.14 12.33 14.29
C ILE A 326 -6.10 11.90 13.18
N GLY A 327 -7.14 11.15 13.56
CA GLY A 327 -8.20 10.69 12.66
C GLY A 327 -8.06 9.20 12.30
N LYS A 328 -8.95 8.74 11.43
CA LYS A 328 -8.90 7.39 10.88
C LYS A 328 -7.80 7.34 9.82
N ILE A 329 -6.83 6.44 9.99
CA ILE A 329 -5.80 6.15 8.98
C ILE A 329 -6.48 5.60 7.73
N TYR A 330 -6.09 6.13 6.58
CA TYR A 330 -6.48 5.65 5.26
C TYR A 330 -5.30 5.76 4.29
N CYS A 331 -5.36 4.98 3.21
CA CYS A 331 -4.36 4.94 2.16
C CYS A 331 -4.98 5.45 0.87
N ASP A 332 -4.23 6.23 0.10
CA ASP A 332 -4.60 6.62 -1.26
C ASP A 332 -3.43 6.36 -2.21
N HIS A 333 -3.74 6.18 -3.49
CA HIS A 333 -2.80 5.84 -4.54
C HIS A 333 -2.90 6.87 -5.67
N TYR A 334 -1.77 7.44 -6.08
CA TYR A 334 -1.76 8.52 -7.06
C TYR A 334 -0.51 8.51 -7.92
N GLY A 335 -0.63 9.12 -9.10
CA GLY A 335 0.43 9.20 -10.10
C GLY A 335 0.10 8.41 -11.36
N THR A 336 1.10 8.27 -12.23
CA THR A 336 0.90 7.66 -13.56
C THR A 336 1.57 6.29 -13.61
N MET A 337 0.78 5.24 -13.77
CA MET A 337 1.24 3.91 -14.13
C MET A 337 1.38 3.80 -15.65
N ARG A 338 2.57 3.40 -16.11
CA ARG A 338 2.83 3.09 -17.52
C ARG A 338 3.05 1.60 -17.65
N ILE A 339 2.18 0.92 -18.38
CA ILE A 339 2.28 -0.50 -18.69
C ILE A 339 2.83 -0.61 -20.11
N LYS A 340 4.10 -0.98 -20.23
CA LYS A 340 4.78 -1.15 -21.51
C LYS A 340 4.58 -2.58 -21.99
N GLY A 341 3.82 -2.76 -23.07
CA GLY A 341 3.69 -4.04 -23.76
C GLY A 341 4.74 -4.16 -24.87
N SER A 342 5.31 -5.35 -25.06
CA SER A 342 6.24 -5.62 -26.17
C SER A 342 5.54 -5.87 -27.51
N GLY A 343 4.22 -6.12 -27.49
CA GLY A 343 3.40 -6.34 -28.69
C GLY A 343 2.85 -5.03 -29.26
N ASP A 344 1.58 -5.08 -29.68
CA ASP A 344 0.94 -3.99 -30.43
C ASP A 344 0.54 -2.79 -29.56
N TYR A 345 0.38 -2.98 -28.24
CA TYR A 345 -0.24 -2.00 -27.36
C TYR A 345 0.52 -1.75 -26.06
N SER A 346 0.40 -0.53 -25.53
CA SER A 346 0.83 -0.13 -24.20
C SER A 346 -0.28 0.67 -23.50
N CYS A 347 -0.23 0.82 -22.19
CA CYS A 347 -1.23 1.58 -21.42
C CYS A 347 -0.60 2.72 -20.62
N LYS A 348 -1.33 3.84 -20.51
CA LYS A 348 -1.05 4.92 -19.57
C LYS A 348 -2.28 5.09 -18.67
N LEU A 349 -2.13 4.79 -17.39
CA LEU A 349 -3.17 4.89 -16.37
C LEU A 349 -2.78 5.97 -15.36
N LYS A 350 -3.68 6.89 -15.07
CA LYS A 350 -3.54 7.97 -14.10
C LYS A 350 -4.44 7.68 -12.91
N PHE A 351 -3.81 7.50 -11.76
CA PHE A 351 -4.46 7.42 -10.46
C PHE A 351 -4.62 8.87 -9.96
N LYS A 352 -5.86 9.30 -9.78
CA LYS A 352 -6.17 10.68 -9.38
C LYS A 352 -5.76 10.87 -7.92
N GLU A 353 -4.90 11.85 -7.67
CA GLU A 353 -4.60 12.28 -6.31
C GLU A 353 -5.85 12.89 -5.67
N GLN A 354 -6.21 12.42 -4.48
CA GLN A 354 -7.37 12.93 -3.77
C GLN A 354 -7.16 14.36 -3.30
N SER A 355 -8.03 15.28 -3.76
CA SER A 355 -8.15 16.64 -3.22
C SER A 355 -9.18 16.69 -2.09
N ILE A 356 -9.04 17.68 -1.19
CA ILE A 356 -9.98 17.94 -0.08
C ILE A 356 -11.41 18.24 -0.60
N ILE A 357 -11.52 18.71 -1.84
CA ILE A 357 -12.79 19.09 -2.48
C ILE A 357 -13.43 17.91 -3.21
N ASP A 358 -12.65 16.86 -3.53
CA ASP A 358 -13.12 15.74 -4.35
C ASP A 358 -14.16 14.89 -3.61
N ARG A 359 -15.33 14.73 -4.23
CA ARG A 359 -16.43 13.91 -3.68
C ARG A 359 -16.35 12.45 -4.08
N ASN A 360 -15.53 12.13 -5.06
CA ASN A 360 -15.38 10.79 -5.63
C ASN A 360 -13.89 10.38 -5.62
N PRO A 361 -13.40 9.76 -4.54
CA PRO A 361 -12.00 9.38 -4.39
C PRO A 361 -11.62 8.16 -5.23
N HIS A 362 -10.33 7.80 -5.20
CA HIS A 362 -9.79 6.53 -5.70
C HIS A 362 -9.91 6.32 -7.22
N GLN A 363 -10.15 7.39 -7.98
CA GLN A 363 -10.36 7.33 -9.42
C GLN A 363 -9.13 6.87 -10.19
N VAL A 364 -9.34 6.00 -11.17
CA VAL A 364 -8.34 5.58 -12.15
C VAL A 364 -8.90 5.79 -13.55
N HIS A 365 -8.15 6.52 -14.38
CA HIS A 365 -8.49 6.77 -15.77
C HIS A 365 -7.26 6.56 -16.64
N GLY A 366 -7.43 6.24 -17.91
CA GLY A 366 -6.28 6.08 -18.78
C GLY A 366 -6.66 5.66 -20.17
N PHE A 367 -5.67 5.29 -20.97
CA PHE A 367 -5.90 4.81 -22.32
C PHE A 367 -4.94 3.69 -22.69
N VAL A 368 -5.38 2.90 -23.65
CA VAL A 368 -4.53 1.98 -24.42
C VAL A 368 -4.05 2.73 -25.66
N GLN A 369 -2.76 2.64 -25.93
CA GLN A 369 -2.09 3.26 -27.06
C GLN A 369 -1.55 2.18 -27.99
N ASP A 370 -1.78 2.33 -29.29
CA ASP A 370 -1.13 1.53 -30.33
C ASP A 370 0.35 1.93 -30.44
N ASN A 371 1.25 0.97 -30.24
CA ASN A 371 2.69 1.20 -30.19
C ASN A 371 3.28 1.64 -31.54
N ARG A 372 2.62 1.33 -32.66
CA ARG A 372 3.08 1.67 -34.01
C ARG A 372 2.61 3.05 -34.44
N THR A 373 1.35 3.38 -34.17
CA THR A 373 0.70 4.62 -34.64
C THR A 373 0.67 5.71 -33.58
N GLY A 374 0.83 5.35 -32.31
CA GLY A 374 0.67 6.25 -31.18
C GLY A 374 -0.77 6.62 -30.86
N GLN A 375 -1.77 6.08 -31.57
CA GLN A 375 -3.19 6.43 -31.39
C GLN A 375 -3.79 5.80 -30.14
N LYS A 376 -4.72 6.53 -29.50
CA LYS A 376 -5.52 6.04 -28.38
C LYS A 376 -6.64 5.14 -28.92
N VAL A 377 -6.65 3.86 -28.55
CA VAL A 377 -7.57 2.85 -29.11
C VAL A 377 -8.64 2.38 -28.14
N ALA A 378 -8.46 2.62 -26.84
CA ALA A 378 -9.46 2.38 -25.81
C ALA A 378 -9.18 3.28 -24.60
N MET A 379 -10.22 3.59 -23.83
CA MET A 379 -10.13 4.32 -22.55
C MET A 379 -10.44 3.40 -21.38
N PHE A 380 -9.73 3.57 -20.27
CA PHE A 380 -10.04 2.99 -18.96
C PHE A 380 -10.77 4.00 -18.08
N ILE A 381 -11.75 3.52 -17.31
CA ILE A 381 -12.49 4.30 -16.32
C ILE A 381 -12.76 3.39 -15.12
N GLY A 382 -12.55 3.87 -13.91
CA GLY A 382 -12.91 3.11 -12.73
C GLY A 382 -12.36 3.68 -11.43
N LYS A 383 -12.35 2.82 -10.42
CA LYS A 383 -11.69 3.07 -9.14
C LYS A 383 -10.91 1.84 -8.71
N TRP A 384 -9.72 2.06 -8.16
CA TRP A 384 -8.83 0.97 -7.78
C TRP A 384 -9.35 0.12 -6.61
N ASP A 385 -10.33 0.61 -5.87
CA ASP A 385 -10.95 -0.03 -4.71
C ASP A 385 -12.35 -0.63 -4.98
N GLU A 386 -12.88 -0.47 -6.20
CA GLU A 386 -14.26 -0.84 -6.55
C GLU A 386 -14.33 -1.67 -7.85
N ALA A 387 -14.08 -1.06 -9.01
CA ALA A 387 -14.21 -1.70 -10.31
C ALA A 387 -13.48 -0.93 -11.42
N MET A 388 -13.13 -1.63 -12.50
CA MET A 388 -12.52 -1.10 -13.73
C MET A 388 -13.36 -1.45 -14.94
N TYR A 389 -13.52 -0.48 -15.82
CA TYR A 389 -14.25 -0.57 -17.08
C TYR A 389 -13.38 -0.07 -18.24
N TYR A 390 -13.76 -0.45 -19.46
CA TYR A 390 -13.20 0.12 -20.68
C TYR A 390 -14.26 0.58 -21.66
N VAL A 391 -13.86 1.52 -22.52
CA VAL A 391 -14.63 2.01 -23.67
C VAL A 391 -13.74 1.92 -24.90
N LEU A 392 -14.24 1.38 -26.01
CA LEU A 392 -13.49 1.28 -27.26
C LEU A 392 -13.42 2.63 -27.99
N GLY A 393 -12.26 2.89 -28.62
CA GLY A 393 -11.96 4.12 -29.33
C GLY A 393 -11.49 5.26 -28.42
N ASP A 394 -11.27 6.43 -29.02
CA ASP A 394 -10.89 7.65 -28.31
C ASP A 394 -12.15 8.48 -27.96
N PRO A 395 -12.51 8.64 -26.68
CA PRO A 395 -13.66 9.43 -26.24
C PRO A 395 -13.55 10.91 -26.56
N SER A 396 -12.34 11.45 -26.76
CA SER A 396 -12.16 12.86 -27.17
C SER A 396 -12.73 13.15 -28.57
N THR A 397 -12.91 12.10 -29.38
CA THR A 397 -13.55 12.20 -30.70
C THR A 397 -15.08 12.17 -30.62
N LYS A 398 -15.66 11.90 -29.45
CA LYS A 398 -17.11 11.77 -29.24
C LYS A 398 -17.76 13.16 -29.06
N PRO A 399 -19.09 13.29 -29.32
CA PRO A 399 -19.80 14.56 -29.18
C PRO A 399 -19.71 15.15 -27.77
N LYS A 400 -19.77 16.49 -27.64
CA LYS A 400 -19.85 17.16 -26.34
C LYS A 400 -21.07 16.67 -25.56
N GLY A 401 -20.86 16.26 -24.31
CA GLY A 401 -21.90 15.66 -23.45
C GLY A 401 -22.05 14.14 -23.59
N TYR A 402 -21.18 13.48 -24.36
CA TYR A 402 -21.06 12.03 -24.36
C TYR A 402 -20.70 11.54 -22.96
N ASP A 403 -21.50 10.60 -22.44
CA ASP A 403 -21.22 9.89 -21.20
C ASP A 403 -20.49 8.58 -21.54
N PRO A 404 -19.19 8.46 -21.25
CA PRO A 404 -18.44 7.24 -21.51
C PRO A 404 -19.00 6.01 -20.82
N MET A 405 -19.77 6.18 -19.74
CA MET A 405 -20.35 5.07 -19.01
C MET A 405 -21.45 4.34 -19.80
N THR A 406 -22.02 4.97 -20.82
CA THR A 406 -23.04 4.35 -21.69
C THR A 406 -22.51 3.18 -22.53
N ASP A 407 -21.26 3.28 -22.98
CA ASP A 407 -20.58 2.25 -23.79
C ASP A 407 -19.57 1.44 -22.95
N ALA A 408 -19.50 1.67 -21.64
CA ALA A 408 -18.51 1.06 -20.77
C ALA A 408 -18.77 -0.43 -20.52
N VAL A 409 -17.72 -1.23 -20.67
CA VAL A 409 -17.74 -2.67 -20.44
C VAL A 409 -16.87 -3.00 -19.23
N LEU A 410 -17.39 -3.81 -18.31
CA LEU A 410 -16.69 -4.21 -17.09
C LEU A 410 -15.48 -5.11 -17.41
N LEU A 411 -14.31 -4.76 -16.88
CA LEU A 411 -13.10 -5.60 -16.91
C LEU A 411 -12.89 -6.36 -15.60
N TRP A 412 -13.09 -5.66 -14.48
CA TRP A 412 -12.79 -6.18 -13.15
C TRP A 412 -13.69 -5.50 -12.12
N GLU A 413 -14.15 -6.28 -11.14
CA GLU A 413 -14.86 -5.81 -9.96
C GLU A 413 -14.20 -6.43 -8.74
N ARG A 414 -14.04 -5.63 -7.68
CA ARG A 414 -13.50 -6.10 -6.40
C ARG A 414 -14.48 -7.05 -5.72
N ASP A 415 -13.96 -8.13 -5.16
CA ASP A 415 -14.75 -9.05 -4.36
C ASP A 415 -15.26 -8.39 -3.07
N LYS A 416 -16.55 -8.55 -2.79
CA LYS A 416 -17.17 -8.03 -1.56
C LYS A 416 -16.73 -8.89 -0.37
N SER A 417 -15.98 -8.28 0.55
CA SER A 417 -15.64 -8.93 1.81
C SER A 417 -16.81 -8.86 2.78
N LEU A 418 -17.33 -10.03 3.18
CA LEU A 418 -18.40 -10.15 4.18
C LEU A 418 -17.86 -10.18 5.62
N ASN A 419 -16.57 -10.49 5.80
CA ASN A 419 -15.94 -10.72 7.10
C ASN A 419 -14.86 -9.66 7.38
N GLN A 420 -15.25 -8.51 7.93
CA GLN A 420 -14.30 -7.49 8.35
C GLN A 420 -13.57 -7.96 9.61
N THR A 421 -12.30 -8.37 9.44
CA THR A 421 -11.36 -8.53 10.55
C THR A 421 -10.85 -7.16 11.01
N ARG A 422 -10.24 -7.06 12.20
CA ARG A 422 -9.56 -5.81 12.63
C ARG A 422 -8.50 -5.29 11.65
N TYR A 423 -7.95 -6.20 10.85
CA TYR A 423 -6.91 -5.92 9.86
C TYR A 423 -7.50 -5.64 8.47
N ASN A 424 -8.82 -5.76 8.30
CA ASN A 424 -9.55 -5.66 7.03
C ASN A 424 -8.97 -6.55 5.91
N LEU A 425 -8.53 -7.76 6.24
CA LEU A 425 -8.02 -8.73 5.27
C LEU A 425 -9.12 -9.21 4.32
N SER A 426 -8.78 -9.38 3.03
CA SER A 426 -9.62 -10.11 2.08
C SER A 426 -9.63 -11.61 2.39
N PRO A 427 -10.61 -12.39 1.89
CA PRO A 427 -10.58 -13.85 2.00
C PRO A 427 -9.29 -14.47 1.44
N PHE A 428 -8.72 -13.90 0.37
CA PHE A 428 -7.44 -14.33 -0.15
C PHE A 428 -6.30 -14.05 0.83
N ALA A 429 -6.23 -12.84 1.37
CA ALA A 429 -5.23 -12.44 2.37
C ALA A 429 -5.30 -13.29 3.65
N ILE A 430 -6.52 -13.63 4.09
CA ILE A 430 -6.74 -14.55 5.22
C ILE A 430 -6.07 -15.91 4.94
N SER A 431 -6.15 -16.45 3.72
CA SER A 431 -5.57 -17.76 3.41
C SER A 431 -4.02 -17.81 3.41
N LEU A 432 -3.33 -16.68 3.26
CA LEU A 432 -1.89 -16.66 2.96
C LEU A 432 -1.01 -17.23 4.07
N ASN A 433 -1.39 -16.97 5.32
CA ASN A 433 -0.63 -17.41 6.49
C ASN A 433 -1.18 -18.70 7.14
N GLU A 434 -2.07 -19.41 6.44
CA GLU A 434 -2.59 -20.71 6.86
C GLU A 434 -1.46 -21.75 6.94
N LEU A 435 -1.32 -22.38 8.12
CA LEU A 435 -0.32 -23.40 8.35
C LEU A 435 -0.99 -24.74 8.71
N THR A 436 -1.17 -25.60 7.71
CA THR A 436 -1.70 -26.94 7.94
C THR A 436 -0.61 -27.89 8.47
N PRO A 437 -0.96 -28.94 9.24
CA PRO A 437 0.02 -29.92 9.73
C PRO A 437 0.79 -30.66 8.63
N HIS A 438 0.21 -30.74 7.43
CA HIS A 438 0.87 -31.31 6.26
C HIS A 438 1.89 -30.34 5.65
N LEU A 439 1.50 -29.06 5.53
CA LEU A 439 2.35 -28.00 4.99
C LEU A 439 3.56 -27.75 5.89
N SER A 440 3.37 -27.67 7.21
CA SER A 440 4.45 -27.41 8.19
C SER A 440 5.62 -28.40 8.08
N LYS A 441 5.37 -29.65 7.68
CA LYS A 441 6.39 -30.69 7.47
C LYS A 441 7.19 -30.52 6.17
N LYS A 442 6.73 -29.68 5.24
CA LYS A 442 7.30 -29.47 3.90
C LYS A 442 8.03 -28.13 3.77
N LEU A 443 7.59 -27.11 4.50
CA LEU A 443 8.15 -25.75 4.42
C LEU A 443 9.66 -25.71 4.77
N PRO A 444 10.43 -24.84 4.10
CA PRO A 444 11.77 -24.48 4.58
C PRO A 444 11.67 -23.77 5.94
N PRO A 445 12.71 -23.82 6.79
CA PRO A 445 12.72 -23.11 8.08
C PRO A 445 12.63 -21.59 7.94
N THR A 446 12.89 -21.06 6.74
CA THR A 446 12.83 -19.63 6.39
C THR A 446 11.43 -19.18 5.95
N ASP A 447 10.43 -20.06 5.84
CA ASP A 447 9.07 -19.68 5.40
C ASP A 447 8.39 -18.75 6.42
N SER A 448 7.80 -17.64 5.96
CA SER A 448 7.11 -16.66 6.82
C SER A 448 6.04 -17.27 7.73
N ARG A 449 5.40 -18.40 7.34
CA ARG A 449 4.40 -19.06 8.19
C ARG A 449 4.98 -19.65 9.47
N LEU A 450 6.28 -19.91 9.51
CA LEU A 450 7.02 -20.41 10.66
C LEU A 450 7.60 -19.27 11.53
N ARG A 451 7.40 -18.01 11.14
CA ARG A 451 7.89 -16.85 11.86
C ARG A 451 7.08 -16.63 13.16
N PRO A 452 7.72 -16.67 14.35
CA PRO A 452 7.00 -16.79 15.62
C PRO A 452 6.26 -15.52 16.05
N ASP A 453 6.84 -14.33 15.88
CA ASP A 453 6.19 -13.05 16.19
C ASP A 453 4.91 -12.84 15.38
N GLN A 454 4.95 -13.15 14.09
CA GLN A 454 3.80 -13.10 13.19
C GLN A 454 2.72 -14.12 13.57
N ARG A 455 3.12 -15.35 13.96
CA ARG A 455 2.17 -16.40 14.39
C ARG A 455 1.49 -16.05 15.70
N HIS A 456 2.24 -15.53 16.68
CA HIS A 456 1.67 -15.08 17.95
C HIS A 456 0.70 -13.92 17.74
N LEU A 457 1.02 -12.95 16.87
CA LEU A 457 0.08 -11.89 16.54
C LEU A 457 -1.22 -12.44 15.93
N GLU A 458 -1.10 -13.39 15.00
CA GLU A 458 -2.27 -14.01 14.36
C GLU A 458 -3.19 -14.72 15.37
N ASN A 459 -2.61 -15.33 16.40
CA ASN A 459 -3.34 -15.98 17.49
C ASN A 459 -3.86 -14.99 18.55
N GLY A 460 -3.59 -13.69 18.42
CA GLY A 460 -3.89 -12.70 19.45
C GLY A 460 -3.09 -12.90 20.74
N GLU A 461 -1.84 -13.36 20.66
CA GLU A 461 -0.88 -13.48 21.75
C GLU A 461 0.09 -12.28 21.72
N TYR A 462 -0.37 -11.09 22.10
CA TYR A 462 0.29 -9.82 21.82
C TYR A 462 1.60 -9.64 22.59
N GLU A 463 1.65 -10.11 23.83
CA GLU A 463 2.85 -10.01 24.67
C GLU A 463 3.97 -10.88 24.11
N MET A 464 3.65 -12.13 23.76
CA MET A 464 4.60 -13.07 23.13
C MET A 464 5.04 -12.58 21.75
N ALA A 465 4.12 -12.03 20.96
CA ALA A 465 4.43 -11.46 19.66
C ALA A 465 5.43 -10.29 19.77
N ASN A 466 5.25 -9.40 20.75
CA ASN A 466 6.19 -8.30 21.01
C ASN A 466 7.57 -8.80 21.45
N ALA A 467 7.62 -9.79 22.36
CA ALA A 467 8.88 -10.37 22.83
C ALA A 467 9.67 -11.02 21.70
N GLU A 468 9.02 -11.83 20.87
CA GLU A 468 9.64 -12.47 19.71
C GLU A 468 10.05 -11.46 18.64
N LYS A 469 9.24 -10.42 18.39
CA LYS A 469 9.60 -9.34 17.46
C LYS A 469 10.90 -8.66 17.88
N LEU A 470 11.01 -8.30 19.16
CA LEU A 470 12.24 -7.69 19.70
C LEU A 470 13.45 -8.62 19.56
N ARG A 471 13.27 -9.91 19.87
CA ARG A 471 14.33 -10.94 19.73
C ARG A 471 14.81 -11.05 18.28
N LEU A 472 13.88 -11.15 17.32
CA LEU A 472 14.19 -11.29 15.90
C LEU A 472 14.81 -10.02 15.30
N GLU A 473 14.33 -8.84 15.70
CA GLU A 473 14.92 -7.57 15.27
C GLU A 473 16.37 -7.43 15.76
N GLN A 474 16.66 -7.80 17.02
CA GLN A 474 18.03 -7.82 17.57
C GLN A 474 18.96 -8.75 16.76
N LEU A 475 18.48 -9.95 16.44
CA LEU A 475 19.20 -10.90 15.59
C LEU A 475 19.43 -10.35 14.18
N GLN A 476 18.45 -9.63 13.61
CA GLN A 476 18.58 -8.97 12.32
C GLN A 476 19.58 -7.81 12.34
N ARG A 477 19.71 -7.07 13.45
CA ARG A 477 20.76 -6.03 13.59
C ARG A 477 22.15 -6.64 13.50
N GLN A 478 22.34 -7.84 14.05
CA GLN A 478 23.59 -8.59 13.94
C GLN A 478 23.82 -9.10 12.51
N ALA A 479 22.75 -9.51 11.82
CA ALA A 479 22.79 -9.97 10.44
C ALA A 479 23.16 -8.89 9.41
N ARG A 480 23.03 -7.59 9.72
CA ARG A 480 23.53 -6.50 8.85
C ARG A 480 25.02 -6.62 8.55
N LYS A 481 25.80 -6.99 9.58
CA LYS A 481 27.24 -7.27 9.43
C LYS A 481 27.51 -8.42 8.46
N LEU A 482 26.54 -9.32 8.24
CA LEU A 482 26.66 -10.40 7.25
C LEU A 482 26.43 -9.89 5.83
N GLN A 483 25.48 -8.96 5.62
CA GLN A 483 25.30 -8.31 4.32
C GLN A 483 26.55 -7.51 3.93
N GLU A 484 27.15 -6.77 4.86
CA GLU A 484 28.43 -6.08 4.67
C GLU A 484 29.59 -7.05 4.35
N LYS A 485 29.50 -8.30 4.82
CA LYS A 485 30.47 -9.36 4.55
C LYS A 485 30.16 -10.17 3.28
N GLY A 486 29.27 -9.69 2.43
CA GLY A 486 28.96 -10.30 1.13
C GLY A 486 27.93 -11.42 1.18
N TRP A 487 26.99 -11.41 2.14
CA TRP A 487 25.82 -12.29 2.10
C TRP A 487 25.10 -12.18 0.74
N GLN A 488 24.68 -13.32 0.19
CA GLN A 488 23.95 -13.40 -1.07
C GLN A 488 22.61 -14.10 -0.86
N PRO A 489 21.54 -13.65 -1.54
CA PRO A 489 20.27 -14.37 -1.58
C PRO A 489 20.45 -15.74 -2.19
N ARG A 490 19.60 -16.68 -1.76
CA ARG A 490 19.77 -18.08 -2.11
C ARG A 490 19.11 -18.47 -3.42
N TRP A 491 17.95 -17.89 -3.70
CA TRP A 491 17.09 -18.30 -4.80
C TRP A 491 16.93 -17.23 -5.88
N PHE A 492 17.51 -16.05 -5.62
CA PHE A 492 17.58 -14.95 -6.56
C PHE A 492 19.03 -14.56 -6.80
N ARG A 493 19.32 -14.00 -7.95
CA ARG A 493 20.60 -13.38 -8.30
C ARG A 493 20.34 -11.96 -8.76
N LYS A 494 21.22 -11.06 -8.34
CA LYS A 494 21.24 -9.69 -8.83
C LYS A 494 21.82 -9.66 -10.25
N ASP A 495 21.06 -9.16 -11.22
CA ASP A 495 21.51 -8.95 -12.61
C ASP A 495 22.13 -7.53 -12.76
N ASP A 496 22.63 -7.19 -13.96
CA ASP A 496 23.42 -5.98 -14.21
C ASP A 496 22.62 -4.66 -14.10
N ASP A 497 21.30 -4.75 -14.26
CA ASP A 497 20.36 -3.63 -14.13
C ASP A 497 19.90 -3.39 -12.68
N ASP A 498 20.63 -3.95 -11.72
CA ASP A 498 20.31 -3.99 -10.29
C ASP A 498 19.02 -4.73 -9.91
N SER A 499 18.35 -5.39 -10.86
CA SER A 499 17.15 -6.22 -10.61
C SER A 499 17.51 -7.61 -10.06
N TYR A 500 16.53 -8.28 -9.43
CA TYR A 500 16.72 -9.65 -8.91
C TYR A 500 15.93 -10.67 -9.73
N ARG A 501 16.67 -11.63 -10.32
CA ARG A 501 16.10 -12.73 -11.09
C ARG A 501 16.13 -14.04 -10.32
N TYR A 502 15.01 -14.75 -10.36
CA TYR A 502 14.90 -16.09 -9.80
C TYR A 502 15.78 -17.09 -10.57
N ILE A 503 16.66 -17.81 -9.86
CA ILE A 503 17.63 -18.74 -10.49
C ILE A 503 17.11 -20.18 -10.61
N GLY A 504 15.86 -20.44 -10.19
CA GLY A 504 15.31 -21.78 -10.19
C GLY A 504 15.73 -22.63 -8.99
N GLY A 505 15.33 -23.91 -9.03
CA GLY A 505 15.77 -24.90 -8.04
C GLY A 505 14.98 -24.95 -6.73
N PHE A 506 14.21 -23.92 -6.35
CA PHE A 506 13.41 -23.96 -5.11
C PHE A 506 12.40 -25.12 -5.11
N TRP A 507 11.57 -25.20 -6.15
CA TRP A 507 10.54 -26.24 -6.27
C TRP A 507 11.14 -27.64 -6.48
N GLY A 508 12.29 -27.74 -7.16
CA GLY A 508 12.99 -29.01 -7.42
C GLY A 508 13.88 -29.48 -6.26
N ALA A 509 14.26 -28.59 -5.34
CA ALA A 509 15.02 -28.96 -4.16
C ALA A 509 14.15 -29.83 -3.24
N GLY A 510 14.60 -31.05 -2.94
CA GLY A 510 13.99 -31.87 -1.89
C GLY A 510 14.09 -31.19 -0.51
N LYS A 511 13.45 -31.75 0.53
CA LYS A 511 13.41 -31.14 1.88
C LYS A 511 14.80 -30.75 2.42
N GLN A 512 15.82 -31.57 2.20
CA GLN A 512 17.20 -31.27 2.60
C GLN A 512 17.81 -30.13 1.75
N GLY A 513 17.52 -30.10 0.45
CA GLY A 513 17.91 -29.03 -0.46
C GLY A 513 17.29 -27.70 -0.08
N ARG A 514 16.01 -27.65 0.35
CA ARG A 514 15.38 -26.40 0.84
C ARG A 514 15.87 -25.97 2.23
N ARG A 515 16.37 -26.91 3.05
CA ARG A 515 16.91 -26.65 4.40
C ARG A 515 18.33 -26.07 4.43
N GLY A 516 19.08 -26.11 3.33
CA GLY A 516 20.49 -25.68 3.30
C GLY A 516 20.70 -24.27 3.88
N THR A 517 21.46 -24.21 4.98
CA THR A 517 21.87 -23.04 5.77
C THR A 517 21.17 -21.71 5.43
N GLY A 518 19.88 -21.61 5.77
CA GLY A 518 19.40 -20.32 6.26
C GLY A 518 20.35 -19.90 7.39
N MET A 519 20.62 -18.60 7.55
CA MET A 519 21.43 -18.10 8.66
C MET A 519 21.09 -18.90 9.91
N GLY A 520 22.11 -19.42 10.60
CA GLY A 520 21.99 -20.36 11.72
C GLY A 520 21.26 -19.81 12.95
N PHE A 521 20.11 -19.17 12.78
CA PHE A 521 19.05 -19.07 13.76
C PHE A 521 18.41 -20.44 13.85
N GLN A 522 19.13 -21.39 14.47
CA GLN A 522 18.51 -22.60 14.97
C GLN A 522 17.32 -22.16 15.83
N THR A 523 16.11 -22.45 15.37
CA THR A 523 14.94 -22.54 16.23
C THR A 523 15.17 -23.77 17.11
N SER A 524 15.95 -23.63 18.16
CA SER A 524 16.11 -24.67 19.17
C SER A 524 14.76 -24.88 19.86
N SER A 525 14.13 -26.00 19.49
CA SER A 525 13.20 -26.83 20.28
C SER A 525 11.91 -26.21 20.80
N VAL A 526 10.81 -26.41 20.07
CA VAL A 526 9.43 -26.50 20.64
C VAL A 526 9.03 -27.97 20.86
N SER A 527 9.96 -28.92 20.83
CA SER A 527 9.65 -30.37 20.89
C SER A 527 9.96 -31.06 22.23
N ALA A 528 10.14 -30.33 23.34
CA ALA A 528 10.52 -30.94 24.62
C ALA A 528 9.72 -30.42 25.83
N ALA A 529 8.42 -30.16 25.67
CA ALA A 529 7.54 -29.81 26.80
C ALA A 529 6.36 -30.78 27.01
N HIS A 530 6.42 -31.98 26.42
CA HIS A 530 5.56 -33.11 26.78
C HIS A 530 6.44 -34.27 27.24
N HIS A 531 6.99 -34.14 28.46
CA HIS A 531 7.38 -35.20 29.39
C HIS A 531 8.39 -34.61 30.38
N LEU A 532 8.23 -34.95 31.67
CA LEU A 532 8.90 -34.40 32.87
C LEU A 532 8.18 -33.13 33.37
N GLY A 533 7.33 -33.18 34.39
CA GLY A 533 7.49 -33.87 35.67
C GLY A 533 7.97 -32.83 36.69
N CYS A 534 7.07 -32.43 37.59
CA CYS A 534 7.29 -31.47 38.67
C CYS A 534 8.63 -31.67 39.39
N HIS A 535 9.36 -30.59 39.67
CA HIS A 535 10.01 -30.32 40.96
C HIS A 535 10.56 -28.89 41.05
N SER A 536 10.80 -28.46 42.28
CA SER A 536 10.69 -27.11 42.80
C SER A 536 12.06 -26.43 43.05
N TYR A 537 12.06 -25.08 43.10
CA TYR A 537 13.04 -24.12 43.71
C TYR A 537 14.30 -23.69 42.90
N PRO A 538 14.96 -22.55 43.25
CA PRO A 538 14.44 -21.22 43.62
C PRO A 538 15.14 -20.05 42.90
N SER A 539 14.57 -18.87 43.10
CA SER A 539 15.05 -17.51 42.81
C SER A 539 16.43 -17.17 43.40
N SER A 540 17.41 -16.85 42.54
CA SER A 540 18.49 -15.87 42.79
C SER A 540 19.47 -15.84 41.61
N LEU A 541 19.61 -14.68 40.95
CA LEU A 541 20.90 -14.09 40.52
C LEU A 541 20.63 -12.84 39.67
N CYS A 542 20.37 -11.74 40.40
CA CYS A 542 20.76 -10.40 39.96
C CYS A 542 22.30 -10.30 39.96
N SER A 543 22.80 -9.38 39.14
CA SER A 543 24.19 -8.89 39.06
C SER A 543 25.23 -9.78 38.35
N VAL A 544 25.54 -9.42 37.10
CA VAL A 544 26.89 -8.97 36.70
C VAL A 544 26.72 -7.97 35.54
N VAL A 545 26.81 -6.68 35.86
CA VAL A 545 27.01 -5.57 34.92
C VAL A 545 28.40 -5.01 35.20
N SER A 546 29.35 -5.19 34.29
CA SER A 546 30.59 -4.40 34.14
C SER A 546 31.34 -4.93 32.91
N THR A 547 31.50 -4.21 31.79
CA THR A 547 32.34 -3.03 31.47
C THR A 547 33.32 -3.46 30.36
N ILE A 548 33.09 -3.03 29.11
CA ILE A 548 34.13 -2.92 28.07
C ILE A 548 33.88 -1.60 27.32
N PRO A 549 34.88 -0.69 27.21
CA PRO A 549 34.73 0.58 26.50
C PRO A 549 35.08 0.39 25.02
N TYR A 550 34.25 0.88 24.10
CA TYR A 550 34.68 1.12 22.72
C TYR A 550 34.30 2.54 22.30
N ILE A 551 35.36 3.30 22.01
CA ILE A 551 35.37 4.67 21.54
C ILE A 551 35.03 4.62 20.04
N PHE A 552 33.88 5.19 19.64
CA PHE A 552 33.56 5.46 18.25
C PHE A 552 34.08 6.84 17.85
N THR A 553 34.74 6.93 16.70
CA THR A 553 35.26 8.16 16.09
C THR A 553 34.16 8.95 15.38
N GLU A 554 34.31 10.28 15.24
CA GLU A 554 33.26 11.16 14.70
C GLU A 554 32.80 10.83 13.25
N LYS A 555 33.60 10.09 12.48
CA LYS A 555 33.20 9.61 11.14
C LYS A 555 32.18 8.45 11.19
N GLU A 556 32.09 7.71 12.29
CA GLU A 556 31.13 6.60 12.47
C GLU A 556 29.72 7.11 12.87
N LYS A 557 29.61 8.36 13.35
CA LYS A 557 28.33 9.02 13.66
C LYS A 557 27.55 9.47 12.42
N VAL A 558 28.23 9.67 11.29
CA VAL A 558 27.61 10.15 10.04
C VAL A 558 26.86 9.02 9.31
N CYS A 559 27.40 7.80 9.31
CA CYS A 559 26.71 6.63 8.74
C CYS A 559 25.55 6.13 9.61
N TYR A 560 25.61 6.32 10.93
CA TYR A 560 24.52 6.01 11.87
C TYR A 560 23.26 6.88 11.63
N ARG A 561 23.43 8.13 11.18
CA ARG A 561 22.32 9.06 10.91
C ARG A 561 21.52 8.72 9.64
N LEU A 562 22.13 8.04 8.67
CA LEU A 562 21.44 7.65 7.44
C LEU A 562 20.53 6.41 7.63
N TYR A 563 20.88 5.54 8.56
CA TYR A 563 20.14 4.30 8.85
C TYR A 563 18.75 4.55 9.46
N ILE A 564 18.63 5.63 10.24
CA ILE A 564 17.39 6.00 10.93
C ILE A 564 16.31 6.43 9.92
N HIS A 565 16.68 6.88 8.72
CA HIS A 565 15.70 7.42 7.79
C HIS A 565 14.72 6.39 7.23
N ILE A 566 15.06 5.11 7.04
CA ILE A 566 14.15 4.18 6.32
C ILE A 566 13.27 3.34 7.27
N GLU A 567 13.73 3.00 8.47
CA GLU A 567 12.85 2.37 9.50
C GLU A 567 12.09 3.42 10.32
N ALA A 568 12.62 4.65 10.51
CA ALA A 568 11.88 5.76 11.14
C ALA A 568 10.99 6.53 10.17
N MET A 569 11.01 6.26 8.86
CA MET A 569 10.04 6.83 7.90
C MET A 569 8.60 6.43 8.19
N PHE A 570 8.38 5.41 9.04
CA PHE A 570 7.05 5.11 9.52
C PHE A 570 6.56 6.08 10.60
N ILE A 571 7.42 6.73 11.42
CA ILE A 571 6.97 7.62 12.51
C ILE A 571 8.07 8.63 12.91
N CYS A 572 7.69 9.93 12.86
CA CYS A 572 8.35 11.16 13.35
C CYS A 572 9.42 11.78 12.43
N VAL A 573 9.38 13.08 12.13
CA VAL A 573 9.38 14.26 13.03
C VAL A 573 8.65 15.47 12.38
N PRO A 574 7.94 16.34 13.15
CA PRO A 574 8.38 17.73 13.19
C PRO A 574 8.51 18.25 14.64
N VAL A 575 9.74 18.23 15.16
CA VAL A 575 10.18 19.04 16.30
C VAL A 575 10.65 20.41 15.80
N TYR A 576 10.81 20.62 14.50
CA TYR A 576 11.21 21.93 13.96
C TYR A 576 10.07 22.94 13.81
N TRP A 577 8.80 22.52 13.89
CA TRP A 577 7.64 23.43 13.88
C TRP A 577 7.01 23.64 15.27
N ILE A 578 7.30 22.80 16.25
CA ILE A 578 6.79 22.97 17.63
C ILE A 578 7.69 23.92 18.45
N GLN A 579 8.97 24.08 18.11
CA GLN A 579 9.82 25.11 18.72
C GLN A 579 9.46 26.56 18.31
N ARG A 580 8.55 26.76 17.35
CA ARG A 580 7.92 28.08 17.08
C ARG A 580 6.49 28.20 17.60
N ALA A 581 5.93 27.12 18.15
CA ALA A 581 4.59 27.11 18.76
C ALA A 581 4.62 27.29 20.29
N GLU A 582 5.79 27.23 20.94
CA GLU A 582 5.96 27.67 22.35
C GLU A 582 6.24 29.18 22.47
N MET A 583 5.67 29.97 21.55
CA MET A 583 5.42 31.41 21.73
C MET A 583 3.91 31.75 21.74
N TYR A 584 3.05 30.73 21.66
CA TYR A 584 1.61 30.83 21.86
C TYR A 584 1.13 29.51 22.45
N TRP A 585 1.32 29.30 23.76
CA TRP A 585 0.43 28.60 24.69
C TRP A 585 0.92 28.85 26.11
#